data_AF-A0A9P4V1R6-F1
#
_entry.id   AF-A0A9P4V1R6-F1
#
_cell.length_a   1.000
_cell.length_b   1.000
_cell.length_c   1.000
_cell.angle_alpha   90.00
_cell.angle_beta   90.00
_cell.angle_gamma   90.00
#
_symmetry.space_group_name_H-M   'P 1'
#
loop_
_entity.id
_entity.type
_entity.pdbx_description
1 polymer ?
#
loop_
_entity_poly.entity_id
_entity_poly.type
_entity_poly.pdbx_seq_one_letter_code
_entity_poly.pdbx_strand_id
1 'polypeptide(L)'
;MKVSLTHVSVLITAFATQISAYDCWKNIESAQRWRDAKSPADRAVELCKLGDGEHCHDGEIGRMCVSGPGNEDFCNFVWGWVGSAQSFHADWWLWEDITCDGGQPGSADDLHIRILR
;
A
#
# COMPACT_ATOMS: atom_id res chain seq x y z
N MET A 1 66.15 1.20 3.27
CA MET A 1 64.82 1.73 2.89
C MET A 1 63.77 0.71 3.26
N LYS A 2 62.88 1.01 4.22
CA LYS A 2 61.75 0.14 4.59
C LYS A 2 60.47 0.91 4.25
N VAL A 3 59.77 0.47 3.21
CA VAL A 3 58.46 1.02 2.82
C VAL A 3 57.41 0.32 3.68
N SER A 4 56.81 1.05 4.62
CA SER A 4 55.73 0.55 5.47
C SER A 4 54.39 0.80 4.77
N LEU A 5 53.69 -0.26 4.40
CA LEU A 5 52.35 -0.23 3.80
C LEU A 5 51.31 0.10 4.88
N THR A 6 50.88 1.35 4.90
CA THR A 6 49.77 1.81 5.74
C THR A 6 48.46 1.24 5.17
N HIS A 7 47.85 0.33 5.92
CA HIS A 7 46.58 -0.30 5.56
C HIS A 7 45.44 0.73 5.62
N VAL A 8 44.86 1.06 4.47
CA VAL A 8 43.63 1.87 4.39
C VAL A 8 42.45 0.93 4.65
N SER A 9 41.88 1.01 5.85
CA SER A 9 40.64 0.28 6.18
C SER A 9 39.45 1.02 5.61
N VAL A 10 38.83 0.48 4.56
CA VAL A 10 37.57 0.97 4.01
C VAL A 10 36.43 0.47 4.91
N LEU A 11 35.89 1.35 5.75
CA LEU A 11 34.63 1.09 6.46
C LEU A 11 33.47 1.24 5.48
N ILE A 12 32.88 0.11 5.09
CA ILE A 12 31.60 0.08 4.37
C ILE A 12 30.50 0.21 5.42
N THR A 13 29.99 1.43 5.62
CA THR A 13 28.80 1.66 6.45
C THR A 13 27.59 1.14 5.69
N ALA A 14 27.14 -0.08 6.00
CA ALA A 14 25.88 -0.59 5.50
C ALA A 14 24.73 0.22 6.12
N PHE A 15 24.09 1.07 5.33
CA PHE A 15 22.83 1.69 5.70
C PHE A 15 21.76 0.60 5.72
N ALA A 16 21.39 0.14 6.92
CA ALA A 16 20.19 -0.65 7.11
C ALA A 16 18.99 0.28 6.91
N THR A 17 18.43 0.31 5.70
CA THR A 17 17.10 0.89 5.50
C THR A 17 16.12 0.01 6.24
N GLN A 18 15.59 0.51 7.36
CA GLN A 18 14.46 -0.11 8.03
C GLN A 18 13.27 -0.02 7.08
N ILE A 19 13.01 -1.12 6.36
CA ILE A 19 11.78 -1.28 5.62
C ILE A 19 10.72 -1.50 6.69
N SER A 20 9.92 -0.48 6.99
CA SER A 20 8.67 -0.67 7.73
C SER A 20 7.83 -1.66 6.92
N ALA A 21 7.80 -2.91 7.37
CA ALA A 21 6.95 -3.93 6.76
C ALA A 21 5.52 -3.63 7.21
N TYR A 22 4.73 -3.10 6.29
CA TYR A 22 3.29 -2.99 6.46
C TYR A 22 2.66 -4.38 6.29
N ASP A 23 1.81 -4.78 7.22
CA ASP A 23 1.10 -6.05 7.17
C ASP A 23 -0.35 -5.80 6.75
N CYS A 24 -0.76 -6.35 5.60
CA CYS A 24 -2.14 -6.27 5.15
C CYS A 24 -2.85 -7.62 5.24
N TRP A 25 -4.13 -7.56 5.60
CA TRP A 25 -5.08 -8.63 5.40
C TRP A 25 -6.24 -8.17 4.51
N LYS A 26 -6.92 -9.14 3.92
CA LYS A 26 -8.19 -8.95 3.22
C LYS A 26 -9.20 -9.93 3.74
N ASN A 27 -10.48 -9.59 3.62
CA ASN A 27 -11.51 -10.59 3.74
C ASN A 27 -11.32 -11.66 2.64
N ILE A 28 -11.63 -12.92 2.96
CA ILE A 28 -11.51 -14.04 2.01
C ILE A 28 -12.87 -14.43 1.40
N GLU A 29 -13.94 -13.80 1.87
CA GLU A 29 -15.31 -14.26 1.60
C GLU A 29 -15.93 -13.60 0.36
N SER A 30 -15.45 -12.42 -0.05
CA SER A 30 -16.07 -11.67 -1.14
C SER A 30 -15.07 -10.81 -1.90
N ALA A 31 -15.03 -11.02 -3.22
CA ALA A 31 -14.48 -10.07 -4.17
C ALA A 31 -15.63 -9.32 -4.85
N GLN A 32 -15.43 -8.04 -5.10
CA GLN A 32 -16.42 -7.15 -5.70
C GLN A 32 -15.93 -6.67 -7.06
N ARG A 33 -16.89 -6.44 -7.96
CA ARG A 33 -16.62 -5.88 -9.28
C ARG A 33 -16.31 -4.41 -9.16
N TRP A 34 -15.30 -4.00 -9.89
CA TRP A 34 -14.88 -2.61 -10.02
C TRP A 34 -14.80 -2.25 -11.50
N ARG A 35 -15.45 -1.15 -11.87
CA ARG A 35 -15.29 -0.55 -13.19
C ARG A 35 -15.12 0.94 -13.03
N ASP A 36 -14.01 1.46 -13.55
CA ASP A 36 -13.64 2.86 -13.50
C ASP A 36 -12.62 3.14 -14.60
N ALA A 37 -12.29 4.42 -14.82
CA ALA A 37 -11.17 4.81 -15.66
C ALA A 37 -9.81 4.29 -15.14
N LYS A 38 -9.72 3.91 -13.86
CA LYS A 38 -8.51 3.42 -13.19
C LYS A 38 -8.67 2.00 -12.65
N SER A 39 -7.56 1.28 -12.57
CA SER A 39 -7.52 0.01 -11.83
C SER A 39 -7.79 0.24 -10.33
N PRO A 40 -8.22 -0.78 -9.57
CA PRO A 40 -8.41 -0.64 -8.14
C PRO A 40 -7.17 -0.10 -7.41
N ALA A 41 -5.97 -0.57 -7.77
CA ALA A 41 -4.72 -0.09 -7.19
C ALA A 41 -4.46 1.39 -7.47
N ASP A 42 -4.66 1.82 -8.72
CA ASP A 42 -4.45 3.22 -9.11
C ASP A 42 -5.50 4.15 -8.48
N ARG A 43 -6.73 3.67 -8.27
CA ARG A 43 -7.76 4.41 -7.53
C ARG A 43 -7.45 4.47 -6.04
N ALA A 44 -7.03 3.36 -5.45
CA ALA A 44 -6.73 3.28 -4.02
C ALA A 44 -5.57 4.21 -3.63
N VAL A 45 -4.50 4.26 -4.43
CA VAL A 45 -3.37 5.17 -4.17
C VAL A 45 -3.75 6.64 -4.36
N GLU A 46 -4.63 6.96 -5.32
CA GLU A 46 -5.14 8.32 -5.49
C GLU A 46 -5.93 8.76 -4.26
N LEU A 47 -6.82 7.91 -3.76
CA LEU A 47 -7.61 8.21 -2.56
C LEU A 47 -6.76 8.30 -1.30
N CYS A 48 -5.78 7.40 -1.14
CA CYS A 48 -4.81 7.46 -0.04
C CYS A 48 -4.06 8.80 -0.02
N LYS A 49 -3.62 9.29 -1.18
CA LYS A 49 -2.86 10.54 -1.30
C LYS A 49 -3.67 11.81 -1.01
N LEU A 50 -4.98 11.71 -0.74
CA LEU A 50 -5.79 12.84 -0.29
C LEU A 50 -5.53 13.22 1.17
N GLY A 51 -4.84 12.37 1.93
CA GLY A 51 -4.40 12.64 3.29
C GLY A 51 -5.14 11.80 4.32
N ASP A 52 -5.18 12.31 5.55
CA ASP A 52 -5.80 11.63 6.68
C ASP A 52 -7.33 11.57 6.54
N GLY A 53 -7.89 10.43 6.97
CA GLY A 53 -9.32 10.20 7.03
C GLY A 53 -9.86 9.38 5.86
N GLU A 54 -11.18 9.24 5.81
CA GLU A 54 -11.84 8.44 4.77
C GLU A 54 -12.12 9.28 3.51
N HIS A 55 -11.66 8.76 2.37
CA HIS A 55 -11.92 9.30 1.06
C HIS A 55 -12.58 8.25 0.17
N CYS A 56 -13.71 8.60 -0.44
CA CYS A 56 -14.48 7.69 -1.29
C CYS A 56 -14.54 8.17 -2.75
N HIS A 57 -14.66 7.21 -3.66
CA HIS A 57 -14.89 7.42 -5.08
C HIS A 57 -15.90 6.40 -5.62
N ASP A 58 -16.86 6.89 -6.40
CA ASP A 58 -17.85 6.07 -7.09
C ASP A 58 -17.35 5.78 -8.51
N GLY A 59 -17.15 4.51 -8.83
CA GLY A 59 -16.83 4.06 -10.19
C GLY A 59 -18.09 3.95 -11.06
N GLU A 60 -17.93 3.50 -12.30
CA GLU A 60 -19.06 3.04 -13.11
C GLU A 60 -19.77 1.83 -12.48
N ILE A 61 -19.00 0.96 -11.81
CA ILE A 61 -19.49 -0.14 -10.99
C ILE A 61 -18.70 -0.16 -9.68
N GLY A 62 -19.44 -0.10 -8.57
CA GLY A 62 -18.93 -0.16 -7.22
C GLY A 62 -18.44 1.19 -6.67
N ARG A 63 -18.24 1.25 -5.36
CA ARG A 63 -17.71 2.41 -4.63
C ARG A 63 -16.50 2.00 -3.82
N MET A 64 -15.39 2.72 -4.00
CA MET A 64 -14.17 2.51 -3.22
C MET A 64 -14.04 3.58 -2.15
N CYS A 65 -13.88 3.20 -0.89
CA CYS A 65 -13.49 4.10 0.19
C CYS A 65 -12.14 3.67 0.75
N VAL A 66 -11.23 4.62 0.97
CA VAL A 66 -9.90 4.42 1.54
C VAL A 66 -9.77 5.33 2.75
N SER A 67 -9.44 4.75 3.91
CA SER A 67 -9.10 5.48 5.12
C SER A 67 -7.66 5.17 5.53
N GLY A 68 -6.84 6.16 5.89
CA GLY A 68 -5.49 5.93 6.39
C GLY A 68 -4.68 7.23 6.55
N PRO A 69 -3.39 7.15 6.95
CA PRO A 69 -2.52 8.30 7.25
C PRO A 69 -2.00 9.09 6.02
N GLY A 70 -2.33 8.68 4.80
CA GLY A 70 -2.04 9.39 3.56
C GLY A 70 -0.57 9.75 3.22
N ASN A 71 0.41 9.26 3.98
CA ASN A 71 1.82 9.54 3.72
C ASN A 71 2.34 8.79 2.47
N GLU A 72 3.39 9.32 1.83
CA GLU A 72 3.85 8.82 0.53
C GLU A 72 4.31 7.36 0.55
N ASP A 73 5.13 6.98 1.54
CA ASP A 73 5.64 5.62 1.69
C ASP A 73 4.50 4.61 1.88
N PHE A 74 3.52 4.99 2.70
CA PHE A 74 2.33 4.20 2.94
C PHE A 74 1.47 4.08 1.67
N CYS A 75 1.17 5.18 0.98
CA CYS A 75 0.36 5.11 -0.23
C CYS A 75 1.05 4.34 -1.37
N ASN A 76 2.38 4.38 -1.46
CA ASN A 76 3.13 3.53 -2.39
C ASN A 76 3.01 2.05 -2.03
N PHE A 77 3.02 1.72 -0.74
CA PHE A 77 2.73 0.36 -0.28
C PHE A 77 1.29 -0.06 -0.61
N VAL A 78 0.29 0.80 -0.37
CA VAL A 78 -1.12 0.55 -0.76
C VAL A 78 -1.22 0.19 -2.23
N TRP A 79 -0.60 0.99 -3.11
CA TRP A 79 -0.59 0.72 -4.54
C TRP A 79 -0.04 -0.68 -4.86
N GLY A 80 1.13 -1.01 -4.31
CA GLY A 80 1.79 -2.30 -4.56
C GLY A 80 0.96 -3.49 -4.05
N TRP A 81 0.39 -3.36 -2.85
CA TRP A 81 -0.36 -4.45 -2.24
C TRP A 81 -1.72 -4.67 -2.92
N VAL A 82 -2.50 -3.60 -3.14
CA VAL A 82 -3.77 -3.67 -3.88
C VAL A 82 -3.52 -4.17 -5.31
N GLY A 83 -2.42 -3.75 -5.94
CA GLY A 83 -1.99 -4.25 -7.24
C GLY A 83 -1.75 -5.76 -7.26
N SER A 84 -1.25 -6.33 -6.16
CA SER A 84 -1.07 -7.78 -6.01
C SER A 84 -2.37 -8.54 -5.68
N ALA A 85 -3.37 -7.84 -5.14
CA ALA A 85 -4.63 -8.42 -4.69
C ALA A 85 -5.78 -8.30 -5.70
N GLN A 86 -5.66 -7.41 -6.69
CA GLN A 86 -6.63 -7.23 -7.76
C GLN A 86 -6.46 -8.26 -8.89
N SER A 87 -7.53 -8.52 -9.64
CA SER A 87 -7.49 -9.31 -10.88
C SER A 87 -8.38 -8.69 -11.96
N PHE A 88 -8.10 -9.03 -13.24
CA PHE A 88 -8.85 -8.54 -14.39
C PHE A 88 -9.46 -9.68 -15.20
N HIS A 89 -10.79 -9.65 -15.36
CA HIS A 89 -11.58 -10.62 -16.13
C HIS A 89 -12.71 -9.88 -16.86
N ALA A 90 -12.37 -9.03 -17.83
CA ALA A 90 -13.22 -8.03 -18.49
C ALA A 90 -13.62 -6.83 -17.60
N ASP A 91 -13.85 -7.06 -16.31
CA ASP A 91 -13.90 -6.04 -15.26
C ASP A 91 -12.74 -6.24 -14.28
N TRP A 92 -12.45 -5.22 -13.48
CA TRP A 92 -11.57 -5.37 -12.34
C TRP A 92 -12.29 -6.03 -11.17
N TRP A 93 -11.55 -6.78 -10.39
CA TRP A 93 -12.01 -7.40 -9.16
C TRP A 93 -11.01 -7.14 -8.06
N LEU A 94 -11.49 -6.82 -6.88
CA LEU A 94 -10.70 -6.70 -5.67
C LEU A 94 -11.56 -7.17 -4.49
N TRP A 95 -10.90 -7.61 -3.43
CA TRP A 95 -11.55 -8.00 -2.18
C TRP A 95 -12.37 -6.84 -1.61
N GLU A 96 -13.53 -7.15 -1.05
CA GLU A 96 -14.47 -6.15 -0.53
C GLU A 96 -13.89 -5.34 0.62
N ASP A 97 -13.04 -5.95 1.43
CA ASP A 97 -12.45 -5.34 2.61
C ASP A 97 -10.97 -5.70 2.70
N ILE A 98 -10.13 -4.67 2.78
CA ILE A 98 -8.68 -4.78 2.98
C ILE A 98 -8.31 -3.86 4.14
N THR A 99 -7.58 -4.39 5.10
CA THR A 99 -7.00 -3.58 6.17
C THR A 99 -5.50 -3.78 6.18
N CYS A 100 -4.74 -2.71 6.38
CA CYS A 100 -3.29 -2.78 6.50
C CYS A 100 -2.81 -2.03 7.73
N ASP A 101 -1.97 -2.66 8.53
CA ASP A 101 -1.34 -2.03 9.67
C ASP A 101 -0.11 -1.25 9.19
N GLY A 102 -0.09 0.05 9.47
CA GLY A 102 1.00 1.00 9.23
C GLY A 102 2.35 0.66 9.91
N GLY A 103 2.40 -0.45 10.66
CA GLY A 103 3.37 -0.73 11.72
C GLY A 103 2.66 -0.91 13.07
N GLN A 104 3.32 -1.56 14.05
CA GLN A 104 2.83 -1.98 15.38
C GLN A 104 1.29 -2.10 15.55
N PRO A 105 0.74 -3.32 15.64
CA PRO A 105 -0.70 -3.54 15.86
C PRO A 105 -1.27 -2.64 16.96
N GLY A 106 -2.22 -1.76 16.60
CA GLY A 106 -2.89 -0.85 17.52
C GLY A 106 -2.40 0.61 17.51
N SER A 107 -1.55 1.05 16.57
CA SER A 107 -1.40 2.48 16.27
C SER A 107 -2.46 2.93 15.26
N ALA A 108 -2.83 4.22 15.27
CA ALA A 108 -3.89 4.79 14.44
C ALA A 108 -3.52 4.93 12.94
N ASP A 109 -2.64 4.06 12.43
CA ASP A 109 -2.04 4.10 11.09
C ASP A 109 -2.68 3.08 10.13
N ASP A 110 -3.87 2.60 10.47
CA ASP A 110 -4.56 1.54 9.73
C ASP A 110 -5.11 2.06 8.40
N LEU A 111 -4.78 1.36 7.32
CA LEU A 111 -5.50 1.48 6.06
C LEU A 111 -6.80 0.71 6.17
N HIS A 112 -7.92 1.27 5.72
CA HIS A 112 -9.11 0.48 5.41
C HIS A 112 -9.57 0.79 3.99
N ILE A 113 -9.51 -0.20 3.10
CA ILE A 113 -10.11 -0.11 1.76
C ILE A 113 -11.38 -0.94 1.74
N ARG A 114 -12.47 -0.31 1.32
CA ARG A 114 -13.75 -0.97 1.10
C ARG A 114 -14.20 -0.79 -0.34
N ILE A 115 -14.50 -1.88 -1.03
CA ILE A 115 -15.27 -1.84 -2.28
C ILE A 115 -16.70 -2.28 -1.98
N LEU A 116 -17.64 -1.37 -2.17
CA LEU A 116 -19.06 -1.57 -1.97
C LEU A 116 -19.75 -1.82 -3.32
N ARG A 117 -20.86 -2.57 -3.29
CA ARG A 117 -21.70 -2.88 -4.46
C ARG A 117 -22.54 -1.71 -4.92
#